data_AF-A0A956SAW1-F1
#
_entry.id   AF-A0A956SAW1-F1
#
_cell.length_a   1.000
_cell.length_b   1.000
_cell.length_c   1.000
_cell.angle_alpha   90.00
_cell.angle_beta   90.00
_cell.angle_gamma   90.00
#
_symmetry.space_group_name_H-M   'P 1'
#
loop_
_entity.id
_entity.type
_entity.pdbx_description
1 polymer ?
#
loop_
_entity_poly.entity_id
_entity_poly.type
_entity_poly.pdbx_seq_one_letter_code
_entity_poly.pdbx_strand_id
1 'polypeptide(L)'
;MNGRVVAALRWSLGVAALAFLLWRVDLGSALATVREADPRWLAAALAAQLAAKTCWVLRWRRLLAATGHPRGAGSLLRLILLGLFFNNFLPTSVGGDVARGVGLARDGVPKALAAASVVADRLVGVVALALL
;
A
#
# COMPACT_ATOMS: atom_id res chain seq x y z
N MET A 1 2.85 29.84 -10.78
CA MET A 1 4.08 29.00 -10.74
C MET A 1 3.98 27.93 -11.81
N ASN A 2 4.94 27.88 -12.74
CA ASN A 2 4.92 26.94 -13.85
C ASN A 2 5.00 25.49 -13.34
N GLY A 3 4.08 24.61 -13.76
CA GLY A 3 4.01 23.22 -13.29
C GLY A 3 5.31 22.43 -13.47
N ARG A 4 6.16 22.82 -14.43
CA ARG A 4 7.50 22.25 -14.66
C ARG A 4 8.48 22.55 -13.51
N VAL A 5 8.39 23.72 -12.89
CA VAL A 5 9.24 24.11 -11.75
C VAL A 5 8.87 23.33 -10.50
N VAL A 6 7.56 23.14 -10.25
CA VAL A 6 7.08 22.33 -9.11
C VAL A 6 7.45 20.86 -9.27
N ALA A 7 7.34 20.32 -10.49
CA ALA A 7 7.77 18.95 -10.77
C ALA A 7 9.29 18.79 -10.57
N ALA A 8 10.10 19.71 -11.11
CA ALA A 8 11.55 19.69 -10.94
C ALA A 8 11.96 19.76 -9.47
N LEU A 9 11.31 20.62 -8.67
CA LEU A 9 11.58 20.75 -7.23
C LEU A 9 11.23 19.47 -6.44
N ARG A 10 10.14 18.79 -6.78
CA ARG A 10 9.75 17.52 -6.14
C ARG A 10 10.75 16.41 -6.44
N TRP A 11 11.18 16.29 -7.69
CA TRP A 11 12.17 15.31 -8.08
C TRP A 11 13.54 15.61 -7.47
N SER A 12 13.98 16.87 -7.46
CA SER A 12 15.27 17.24 -6.87
C SER A 12 15.30 16.97 -5.36
N LEU A 13 14.21 17.26 -4.63
CA LEU A 13 14.12 16.96 -3.20
C LEU A 13 14.17 15.44 -2.95
N GLY A 14 13.45 14.64 -3.74
CA GLY A 14 13.46 13.18 -3.61
C GLY A 14 14.83 12.58 -3.89
N VAL A 15 15.51 13.03 -4.96
CA VAL A 15 16.86 12.59 -5.30
C VAL A 15 17.88 13.05 -4.26
N ALA A 16 17.79 14.30 -3.79
CA ALA A 16 18.69 14.81 -2.76
C ALA A 16 18.54 14.07 -1.42
N ALA A 17 17.30 13.77 -1.00
CA ALA A 17 17.04 12.98 0.19
C ALA A 17 17.58 11.54 0.06
N LEU A 18 17.39 10.90 -1.09
CA LEU A 18 17.93 9.57 -1.36
C LEU A 18 19.46 9.57 -1.39
N ALA A 19 20.08 10.55 -2.05
CA ALA A 19 21.53 10.71 -2.10
C ALA A 19 22.11 10.96 -0.70
N PHE A 20 21.46 11.81 0.10
CA PHE A 20 21.83 12.04 1.49
C PHE A 20 21.73 10.76 2.33
N LEU A 21 20.67 9.98 2.17
CA LEU A 21 20.50 8.71 2.87
C LEU A 21 21.60 7.72 2.48
N LEU A 22 21.88 7.56 1.19
CA LEU A 22 22.91 6.66 0.68
C LEU A 22 24.32 7.11 1.10
N TRP A 23 24.56 8.41 1.23
CA TRP A 23 25.82 8.93 1.72
C TRP A 23 26.01 8.69 3.22
N ARG A 24 24.93 8.63 3.99
CA ARG A 24 24.97 8.44 5.45
C ARG A 24 24.94 6.98 5.88
N VAL A 25 24.40 6.09 5.04
CA VAL A 25 24.27 4.67 5.34
C VAL A 25 25.51 3.92 4.86
N ASP A 26 26.22 3.29 5.80
CA ASP A 26 27.24 2.30 5.46
C ASP A 26 26.54 1.01 5.02
N LEU A 27 26.50 0.78 3.71
CA LEU A 27 25.87 -0.39 3.10
C LEU A 27 26.49 -1.72 3.58
N GLY A 28 27.77 -1.72 3.97
CA GLY A 28 28.45 -2.89 4.51
C GLY A 28 27.91 -3.27 5.89
N SER A 29 27.77 -2.28 6.77
CA SER A 29 27.17 -2.45 8.11
C SER A 29 25.70 -2.88 8.04
N ALA A 30 24.94 -2.34 7.08
CA ALA A 30 23.56 -2.73 6.84
C ALA A 30 23.47 -4.20 6.40
N LEU A 31 24.35 -4.65 5.51
CA LEU A 31 24.39 -6.04 5.06
C LEU A 31 24.80 -7.01 6.17
N ALA A 32 25.75 -6.61 7.03
CA ALA A 32 26.16 -7.39 8.20
C ALA A 32 24.98 -7.55 9.18
N THR A 33 24.26 -6.46 9.45
CA THR A 33 23.05 -6.48 10.30
C THR A 33 21.99 -7.45 9.77
N VAL A 34 21.78 -7.48 8.44
CA VAL A 34 20.82 -8.42 7.81
C VAL A 34 21.29 -9.87 7.95
N ARG A 35 22.60 -10.14 7.88
CA ARG A 35 23.15 -11.50 8.06
C ARG A 35 23.07 -11.98 9.51
N GLU A 36 23.20 -11.06 10.46
CA GLU A 36 23.12 -11.35 11.90
C GLU A 36 21.68 -11.34 12.43
N ALA A 37 20.70 -11.00 11.59
CA ALA A 37 19.30 -10.96 11.97
C ALA A 37 18.80 -12.35 12.40
N ASP A 38 18.22 -12.41 13.60
CA ASP A 38 17.62 -13.65 14.12
C ASP A 38 16.41 -14.08 13.25
N PRO A 39 16.44 -15.30 12.67
CA PRO A 39 15.36 -15.82 11.85
C PRO A 39 13.99 -15.86 12.55
N ARG A 40 13.96 -15.95 13.88
CA ARG A 40 12.71 -15.96 14.66
C ARG A 40 11.98 -14.63 14.57
N TRP A 41 12.71 -13.53 14.65
CA TRP A 41 12.14 -12.18 14.50
C TRP A 41 11.71 -11.92 13.06
N LEU A 42 12.46 -12.43 12.07
CA LEU A 42 12.04 -12.38 10.67
C LEU A 42 10.73 -13.16 10.43
N ALA A 43 10.61 -14.35 11.00
CA ALA A 43 9.39 -15.16 10.93
C ALA A 43 8.22 -14.46 11.63
N ALA A 44 8.44 -13.87 12.81
CA ALA A 44 7.43 -13.10 13.53
C ALA A 44 6.96 -11.87 12.73
N ALA A 45 7.89 -11.13 12.11
CA ALA A 45 7.57 -9.99 11.25
C ALA A 45 6.75 -10.42 10.01
N LEU A 46 7.11 -11.54 9.39
CA LEU A 46 6.36 -12.11 8.27
C LEU A 46 4.95 -12.52 8.70
N ALA A 47 4.82 -13.21 9.83
CA ALA A 47 3.53 -13.61 10.38
C ALA A 47 2.66 -12.39 10.70
N ALA A 48 3.22 -11.35 11.33
CA ALA A 48 2.53 -10.11 11.61
C ALA A 48 2.06 -9.40 10.32
N GLN A 49 2.88 -9.40 9.28
CA GLN A 49 2.51 -8.84 7.97
C GLN A 49 1.35 -9.62 7.32
N LEU A 50 1.39 -10.95 7.35
CA LEU A 50 0.30 -11.79 6.85
C LEU A 50 -1.00 -11.60 7.63
N ALA A 51 -0.90 -11.50 8.97
CA ALA A 51 -2.03 -11.20 9.83
C ALA A 51 -2.64 -9.83 9.48
N ALA A 52 -1.80 -8.79 9.31
CA ALA A 52 -2.26 -7.46 8.92
C ALA A 52 -2.98 -7.48 7.55
N LYS A 53 -2.47 -8.22 6.56
CA LYS A 53 -3.13 -8.31 5.24
C LYS A 53 -4.44 -9.08 5.33
N THR A 54 -4.51 -10.10 6.17
CA THR A 54 -5.74 -10.85 6.44
C THR A 54 -6.81 -9.94 7.07
N CYS A 55 -6.44 -9.15 8.08
CA CYS A 55 -7.34 -8.15 8.68
C CYS A 55 -7.85 -7.14 7.63
N TRP A 56 -6.95 -6.66 6.75
CA TRP A 56 -7.33 -5.76 5.68
C TRP A 56 -8.34 -6.40 4.71
N VAL A 57 -8.08 -7.63 4.25
CA VAL A 57 -9.00 -8.37 3.37
C VAL A 57 -10.36 -8.54 4.02
N LEU A 58 -10.41 -8.97 5.29
CA LEU A 58 -11.67 -9.18 6.00
C LEU A 58 -12.47 -7.88 6.16
N ARG A 59 -11.79 -6.79 6.50
CA ARG A 59 -12.40 -5.47 6.62
C ARG A 59 -13.00 -5.02 5.28
N TRP A 60 -12.22 -5.09 4.21
CA TRP A 60 -12.67 -4.63 2.89
C TRP A 60 -13.77 -5.53 2.32
N ARG A 61 -13.72 -6.84 2.61
CA ARG A 61 -14.78 -7.78 2.28
C ARG A 61 -16.10 -7.42 2.94
N ARG A 62 -16.09 -7.04 4.22
CA ARG A 62 -17.30 -6.59 4.94
C ARG A 62 -17.86 -5.31 4.33
N LEU A 63 -17.00 -4.36 3.96
CA LEU A 63 -17.41 -3.11 3.30
C LEU A 63 -18.11 -3.39 1.95
N LEU A 64 -17.57 -4.29 1.14
CA LEU A 64 -18.17 -4.66 -0.14
C LEU A 64 -19.45 -5.50 0.02
N ALA A 65 -19.51 -6.36 1.04
CA ALA A 65 -20.73 -7.09 1.36
C ALA A 65 -21.88 -6.15 1.77
N ALA A 66 -21.59 -5.11 2.55
CA ALA A 66 -22.57 -4.10 2.96
C ALA A 66 -23.16 -3.30 1.79
N THR A 67 -22.50 -3.30 0.64
CA THR A 67 -22.97 -2.62 -0.58
C THR A 67 -23.59 -3.58 -1.60
N GLY A 68 -23.87 -4.83 -1.21
CA GLY A 68 -24.52 -5.83 -2.06
C GLY A 68 -23.61 -6.51 -3.09
N HIS A 69 -22.29 -6.30 -3.01
CA HIS A 69 -21.32 -6.84 -3.97
C HIS A 69 -20.23 -7.69 -3.27
N PRO A 70 -20.61 -8.79 -2.60
CA PRO A 70 -19.65 -9.61 -1.86
C PRO A 70 -18.57 -10.19 -2.77
N ARG A 71 -17.34 -10.24 -2.26
CA ARG A 71 -16.19 -10.81 -2.98
C ARG A 71 -15.46 -11.84 -2.12
N GLY A 72 -14.90 -12.84 -2.81
CA GLY A 72 -14.05 -13.85 -2.19
C GLY A 72 -12.76 -13.23 -1.65
N ALA A 73 -12.28 -13.73 -0.51
CA ALA A 73 -11.06 -13.24 0.13
C ALA A 73 -9.83 -13.32 -0.79
N GLY A 74 -9.73 -14.37 -1.61
CA GLY A 74 -8.63 -14.54 -2.58
C GLY A 74 -8.59 -13.44 -3.66
N SER A 75 -9.75 -13.04 -4.22
CA SER A 75 -9.77 -11.94 -5.19
C SER A 75 -9.35 -10.62 -4.53
N LEU A 76 -9.85 -10.33 -3.32
CA LEU A 76 -9.49 -9.11 -2.60
C LEU A 76 -8.02 -9.08 -2.21
N LEU A 77 -7.45 -10.22 -1.78
CA LEU A 77 -6.03 -10.35 -1.49
C LEU A 77 -5.20 -10.06 -2.75
N ARG A 78 -5.56 -10.64 -3.90
CA ARG A 78 -4.92 -10.36 -5.19
C ARG A 78 -4.95 -8.87 -5.52
N LEU A 79 -6.09 -8.21 -5.35
CA LEU A 79 -6.22 -6.77 -5.59
C LEU A 79 -5.37 -5.94 -4.62
N ILE A 80 -5.33 -6.31 -3.33
CA ILE A 80 -4.47 -5.66 -2.34
C ILE A 80 -2.98 -5.79 -2.70
N LEU A 81 -2.54 -6.98 -3.10
CA LEU A 81 -1.16 -7.22 -3.53
C LEU A 81 -0.82 -6.45 -4.81
N LEU A 82 -1.73 -6.39 -5.77
CA LEU A 82 -1.57 -5.57 -6.98
C LEU A 82 -1.47 -4.08 -6.64
N GLY A 83 -2.31 -3.60 -5.72
CA GLY A 83 -2.25 -2.22 -5.23
C GLY A 83 -0.93 -1.91 -4.53
N LEU A 84 -0.42 -2.83 -3.70
CA LEU A 84 0.89 -2.73 -3.05
C LEU A 84 2.03 -2.67 -4.07
N PHE A 85 1.97 -3.51 -5.11
CA PHE A 85 2.93 -3.44 -6.22
C PHE A 85 2.94 -2.05 -6.85
N PHE A 86 1.79 -1.53 -7.27
CA PHE A 86 1.74 -0.21 -7.87
C PHE A 86 2.17 0.91 -6.92
N ASN A 87 1.89 0.81 -5.62
CA ASN A 87 2.36 1.80 -4.64
C ASN A 87 3.88 1.79 -4.42
N ASN A 88 4.55 0.64 -4.62
CA ASN A 88 6.01 0.55 -4.50
C ASN A 88 6.74 0.96 -5.78
N PHE A 89 6.14 0.72 -6.95
CA PHE A 89 6.77 0.97 -8.24
C PHE A 89 6.39 2.33 -8.84
N LEU A 90 5.20 2.85 -8.53
CA LEU A 90 4.81 4.18 -8.98
C LEU A 90 5.16 5.22 -7.92
N PRO A 91 5.68 6.40 -8.32
CA PRO A 91 5.95 7.50 -7.41
C PRO A 91 4.67 8.15 -6.85
N THR A 92 3.49 7.57 -7.15
CA THR A 92 2.19 8.04 -6.67
C THR A 92 1.50 6.94 -5.87
N SER A 93 1.12 7.25 -4.64
CA SER A 93 0.32 6.34 -3.79
C SER A 93 -1.14 6.19 -4.24
N VAL A 94 -1.53 6.91 -5.29
CA VAL A 94 -2.85 6.86 -5.92
C VAL A 94 -2.93 5.73 -6.95
N GLY A 95 -1.81 5.36 -7.58
CA GLY A 95 -1.78 4.31 -8.59
C GLY A 95 -2.25 2.96 -8.08
N GLY A 96 -1.85 2.58 -6.85
CA GLY A 96 -2.32 1.34 -6.23
C GLY A 96 -3.80 1.33 -5.87
N ASP A 97 -4.38 2.47 -5.53
CA ASP A 97 -5.82 2.58 -5.29
C ASP A 97 -6.63 2.48 -6.57
N VAL A 98 -6.17 3.15 -7.63
CA VAL A 98 -6.78 3.06 -8.96
C VAL A 98 -6.74 1.61 -9.45
N ALA A 99 -5.61 0.91 -9.29
CA ALA A 99 -5.50 -0.50 -9.67
C ALA A 99 -6.53 -1.38 -8.94
N ARG A 100 -6.73 -1.16 -7.63
CA ARG A 100 -7.74 -1.87 -6.84
C ARG A 100 -9.17 -1.57 -7.30
N GLY A 101 -9.49 -0.29 -7.51
CA GLY A 101 -10.81 0.14 -7.97
C GLY A 101 -11.14 -0.38 -9.38
N VAL A 102 -10.18 -0.28 -10.31
CA VAL A 102 -10.31 -0.83 -11.66
C VAL A 102 -10.44 -2.35 -11.63
N GLY A 103 -9.67 -3.03 -10.77
CA GLY A 103 -9.78 -4.48 -10.57
C GLY A 103 -11.16 -4.91 -10.08
N LEU A 104 -11.72 -4.22 -9.08
CA LEU A 104 -13.11 -4.46 -8.64
C LEU A 104 -14.12 -4.20 -9.75
N ALA A 105 -13.93 -3.13 -10.53
CA ALA A 105 -14.82 -2.81 -11.64
C ALA A 105 -14.80 -3.89 -12.72
N ARG A 106 -13.62 -4.43 -13.04
CA ARG A 106 -13.45 -5.58 -13.96
C ARG A 106 -14.07 -6.86 -13.42
N ASP A 107 -14.05 -7.05 -12.10
CA ASP A 107 -14.72 -8.17 -11.44
C ASP A 107 -16.26 -8.02 -11.44
N GLY A 108 -16.83 -6.91 -11.94
CA GLY A 108 -18.27 -6.70 -12.09
C GLY A 108 -18.90 -5.81 -11.01
N VAL A 109 -18.10 -5.11 -10.20
CA VAL A 109 -18.62 -4.08 -9.28
C VAL A 109 -18.88 -2.79 -10.06
N PRO A 110 -20.01 -2.08 -9.86
CA PRO A 110 -20.23 -0.78 -10.49
C PRO A 110 -19.06 0.19 -10.21
N LYS A 111 -18.55 0.88 -11.24
CA LYS A 111 -17.34 1.71 -11.15
C LYS A 111 -17.38 2.72 -9.99
N ALA A 112 -18.52 3.39 -9.81
CA ALA A 112 -18.71 4.36 -8.73
C ALA A 112 -18.60 3.69 -7.35
N LEU A 113 -19.19 2.51 -7.19
CA LEU A 113 -19.13 1.74 -5.95
C LEU A 113 -17.73 1.18 -5.69
N ALA A 114 -17.04 0.71 -6.72
CA ALA A 114 -15.66 0.27 -6.62
C ALA A 114 -14.74 1.41 -6.13
N ALA A 115 -14.85 2.60 -6.72
CA ALA A 115 -14.11 3.78 -6.28
C ALA A 115 -14.47 4.18 -4.84
N ALA A 116 -15.76 4.27 -4.52
CA ALA A 116 -16.23 4.59 -3.18
C ALA A 116 -15.73 3.59 -2.13
N SER A 117 -15.69 2.29 -2.46
CA SER A 117 -15.20 1.26 -1.55
C SER A 117 -13.71 1.42 -1.22
N VAL A 118 -12.89 1.87 -2.17
CA VAL A 118 -11.45 2.13 -1.95
C VAL A 118 -11.26 3.37 -1.07
N VAL A 119 -12.05 4.42 -1.32
CA VAL A 119 -12.02 5.64 -0.49
C VAL A 119 -12.46 5.34 0.93
N ALA A 120 -13.58 4.63 1.11
CA ALA A 120 -14.07 4.23 2.42
C ALA A 120 -13.06 3.33 3.16
N ASP A 121 -12.42 2.37 2.47
CA ASP A 121 -11.33 1.56 3.04
C ASP A 121 -10.16 2.42 3.57
N ARG A 122 -9.82 3.51 2.87
CA ARG A 122 -8.82 4.49 3.36
C ARG A 122 -9.30 5.29 4.56
N LEU A 123 -10.52 5.82 4.51
CA LEU A 123 -11.08 6.61 5.61
C LEU A 123 -11.15 5.80 6.90
N VAL A 124 -11.60 4.54 6.83
CA VAL A 124 -11.61 3.65 8.00
C VAL A 124 -10.19 3.43 8.55
N GLY A 125 -9.19 3.37 7.68
CA GLY A 125 -7.79 3.26 8.11
C GLY A 125 -7.30 4.50 8.83
N VAL A 126 -7.58 5.69 8.28
CA VAL A 126 -7.20 6.97 8.87
C VAL A 126 -7.90 7.20 10.20
N VAL A 127 -9.20 6.92 10.29
CA VAL A 127 -9.96 7.04 11.54
C VAL A 127 -9.42 6.08 12.61
N ALA A 128 -9.13 4.83 12.24
CA ALA A 128 -8.54 3.88 13.20
C ALA A 128 -7.18 4.35 13.72
N LEU A 129 -6.35 4.96 12.88
CA LEU A 129 -5.07 5.55 13.30
C LEU A 129 -5.24 6.79 14.18
N ALA A 130 -6.25 7.61 13.91
CA ALA A 130 -6.52 8.82 14.69
C ALA A 130 -7.10 8.52 16.09
N LEU A 131 -7.64 7.32 16.31
CA LEU A 131 -8.20 6.88 17.59
C LEU A 131 -7.17 6.16 18.49
N LEU A 132 -5.98 5.82 17.96
CA LEU A 132 -4.86 5.26 18.72
C LEU A 132 -4.07 6.37 19.41
#